data_AF-A0A9N9I988-F1
#
_entry.id   AF-A0A9N9I988-F1
#
_cell.length_a   1.000
_cell.length_b   1.000
_cell.length_c   1.000
_cell.angle_alpha   90.00
_cell.angle_beta   90.00
_cell.angle_gamma   90.00
#
_symmetry.space_group_name_H-M   'P 1'
#
loop_
_entity.id
_entity.type
_entity.pdbx_description
1 polymer ?
#
loop_
_entity_poly.entity_id
_entity_poly.type
_entity_poly.pdbx_seq_one_letter_code
_entity_poly.pdbx_strand_id
1 'polypeptide(L)'
;SNAKFTVMAQNTIETLVEHFGFTPISAIDDVINSVNDLLYTAIMGLEQFVLSELNSSEEVDQVETLLESLVDHHFDMFEIYALRNIFAIPDKLEIVLPHREGMDFTLDQAKEERVDQELDAMRKKVLAN
;
A
#
# COMPACT_ATOMS: atom_id res chain seq x y z
N SER A 1 -21.78 -2.15 18.64
CA SER A 1 -21.34 -3.24 17.74
C SER A 1 -20.46 -2.73 16.61
N ASN A 2 -20.83 -1.68 15.88
CA ASN A 2 -20.04 -1.15 14.75
C ASN A 2 -18.67 -0.55 15.13
N ALA A 3 -18.54 0.11 16.29
CA ALA A 3 -17.28 0.74 16.70
C ALA A 3 -16.13 -0.27 16.93
N LYS A 4 -16.44 -1.49 17.41
CA LYS A 4 -15.43 -2.55 17.58
C LYS A 4 -14.93 -3.09 16.24
N PHE A 5 -15.79 -3.15 15.22
CA PHE A 5 -15.41 -3.63 13.89
C PHE A 5 -14.48 -2.62 13.17
N THR A 6 -14.76 -1.32 13.33
CA THR A 6 -13.91 -0.25 12.78
C THR A 6 -12.53 -0.20 13.45
N VAL A 7 -12.44 -0.38 14.77
CA VAL A 7 -11.16 -0.38 15.50
C VAL A 7 -10.28 -1.59 15.12
N MET A 8 -10.87 -2.78 14.94
CA MET A 8 -10.11 -3.97 14.54
C MET A 8 -9.58 -3.86 13.10
N ALA A 9 -10.35 -3.29 12.18
CA ALA A 9 -9.90 -3.05 10.80
C ALA A 9 -8.78 -1.99 10.71
N GLN A 10 -8.82 -0.96 11.56
CA GLN A 10 -7.75 0.04 11.66
C GLN A 10 -6.42 -0.60 12.12
N ASN A 11 -6.49 -1.48 13.12
CA ASN A 11 -5.32 -2.21 13.64
C ASN A 11 -4.66 -3.11 12.58
N THR A 12 -5.44 -3.68 11.66
CA THR A 12 -4.95 -4.53 10.56
C THR A 12 -4.08 -3.75 9.59
N ILE A 13 -4.51 -2.56 9.15
CA ILE A 13 -3.74 -1.73 8.22
C ILE A 13 -2.46 -1.23 8.88
N GLU A 14 -2.52 -0.78 10.13
CA GLU A 14 -1.34 -0.36 10.89
C GLU A 14 -0.33 -1.49 11.04
N THR A 15 -0.79 -2.71 11.33
CA THR A 15 0.07 -3.90 11.42
C THR A 15 0.73 -4.22 10.08
N LEU A 16 0.00 -4.12 8.96
CA LEU A 16 0.54 -4.32 7.62
C LEU A 16 1.58 -3.26 7.28
N VAL A 17 1.29 -1.99 7.53
CA VAL A 17 2.20 -0.86 7.27
C VAL A 17 3.48 -1.00 8.10
N GLU A 18 3.36 -1.38 9.36
CA GLU A 18 4.51 -1.62 10.23
C GLU A 18 5.34 -2.83 9.79
N HIS A 19 4.70 -3.90 9.32
CA HIS A 19 5.40 -5.08 8.84
C HIS A 19 6.13 -4.85 7.51
N PHE A 20 5.43 -4.24 6.54
CA PHE A 20 5.93 -4.06 5.18
C PHE A 20 6.76 -2.78 5.01
N GLY A 21 6.59 -1.79 5.89
CA GLY A 21 7.24 -0.48 5.77
C GLY A 21 6.62 0.43 4.69
N PHE A 22 5.52 0.00 4.06
CA PHE A 22 4.78 0.75 3.06
C PHE A 22 3.27 0.47 3.19
N THR A 23 2.44 1.35 2.61
CA THR A 23 1.00 1.10 2.57
C THR A 23 0.66 0.18 1.39
N PRO A 24 -0.28 -0.78 1.54
CA PRO A 24 -0.71 -1.63 0.43
C PRO A 24 -1.11 -0.87 -0.84
N ILE A 25 -1.75 0.30 -0.67
CA ILE A 25 -2.16 1.16 -1.78
C ILE A 25 -0.93 1.66 -2.54
N SER A 26 0.11 2.15 -1.83
CA SER A 26 1.34 2.62 -2.49
C SER A 26 2.02 1.53 -3.33
N ALA A 27 2.04 0.28 -2.86
CA ALA A 27 2.60 -0.83 -3.62
C ALA A 27 1.78 -1.16 -4.88
N ILE A 28 0.45 -1.00 -4.83
CA ILE A 28 -0.42 -1.21 -5.98
C ILE A 28 -0.26 -0.05 -6.98
N ASP A 29 -0.20 1.19 -6.50
CA ASP A 29 0.03 2.38 -7.33
C ASP A 29 1.33 2.25 -8.12
N ASP A 30 2.43 1.83 -7.48
CA ASP A 30 3.72 1.63 -8.15
C ASP A 30 3.64 0.58 -9.27
N VAL A 31 2.85 -0.49 -9.07
CA VAL A 31 2.60 -1.50 -10.11
C VAL A 31 1.79 -0.91 -11.26
N ILE A 32 0.70 -0.18 -10.99
CA ILE A 32 -0.15 0.44 -12.00
C ILE A 32 0.67 1.43 -12.84
N ASN A 33 1.46 2.28 -12.19
CA ASN A 33 2.34 3.23 -12.86
C ASN A 33 3.36 2.52 -13.77
N SER A 34 3.99 1.45 -13.27
CA SER A 34 4.95 0.66 -14.05
C SER A 34 4.33 0.02 -15.29
N VAL A 35 3.06 -0.41 -15.19
CA VAL A 35 2.32 -1.01 -16.29
C VAL A 35 1.94 0.04 -17.33
N ASN A 36 1.50 1.23 -16.89
CA ASN A 36 1.20 2.35 -17.78
C ASN A 36 2.46 2.79 -18.54
N ASP A 37 3.60 2.92 -17.85
CA ASP A 37 4.88 3.24 -18.48
C ASP A 37 5.27 2.20 -19.54
N LEU A 38 5.10 0.91 -19.23
CA LEU A 38 5.38 -0.17 -20.17
C LEU A 38 4.41 -0.15 -21.37
N LEU A 39 3.13 0.14 -21.13
CA LEU A 39 2.11 0.26 -22.16
C LEU A 39 2.48 1.34 -23.17
N TYR A 40 2.76 2.56 -22.71
CA TYR A 40 3.17 3.65 -23.58
C TYR A 40 4.49 3.36 -24.29
N THR A 41 5.44 2.71 -23.62
CA THR A 41 6.69 2.27 -24.25
C THR A 41 6.43 1.29 -25.40
N ALA A 42 5.52 0.34 -25.22
CA ALA A 42 5.16 -0.62 -26.25
C ALA A 42 4.41 0.03 -27.41
N ILE A 43 3.48 0.94 -27.14
CA ILE A 43 2.72 1.69 -28.14
C ILE A 43 3.66 2.56 -28.99
N MET A 44 4.59 3.31 -28.37
CA MET A 44 5.58 4.09 -29.12
C MET A 44 6.44 3.22 -30.03
N GLY A 45 6.85 2.03 -29.55
CA GLY A 45 7.60 1.07 -30.37
C GLY A 45 6.80 0.55 -31.56
N LEU A 46 5.50 0.30 -31.35
CA LEU A 46 4.58 -0.10 -32.41
C LEU A 46 4.34 1.04 -33.41
N GLU A 47 4.11 2.27 -32.93
CA GLU A 47 3.93 3.46 -33.76
C GLU A 47 5.13 3.68 -34.68
N GLN A 48 6.34 3.63 -34.12
CA GLN A 48 7.57 3.79 -34.88
C GLN A 48 7.73 2.70 -35.96
N PHE A 49 7.35 1.46 -35.65
CA PHE A 49 7.39 0.36 -36.60
C PHE A 49 6.37 0.56 -37.72
N VAL A 50 5.11 0.83 -37.39
CA VAL A 50 4.02 1.01 -38.36
C VAL A 50 4.29 2.22 -39.26
N LEU A 51 4.79 3.33 -38.69
CA LEU A 51 5.19 4.51 -39.45
C LEU A 51 6.30 4.19 -40.46
N SER A 52 7.27 3.35 -40.07
CA SER A 52 8.39 2.96 -40.94
C SER A 52 7.97 2.05 -42.11
N GLU A 53 6.99 1.18 -41.90
CA GLU A 53 6.55 0.20 -42.90
C GLU A 53 5.42 0.74 -43.79
N LEU A 54 4.49 1.50 -43.22
CA LEU A 54 3.23 1.89 -43.87
C LEU A 54 3.10 3.40 -44.10
N ASN A 55 4.00 4.24 -43.57
CA ASN A 55 3.88 5.71 -43.60
C ASN A 55 2.53 6.22 -43.03
N SER A 56 1.93 5.46 -42.12
CA SER A 56 0.68 5.75 -41.42
C SER A 56 0.86 5.44 -39.93
N SER A 57 0.05 6.08 -39.07
CA SER A 57 -0.07 5.74 -37.65
C SER A 57 -1.54 5.65 -37.19
N GLU A 58 -2.52 5.86 -38.08
CA GLU A 58 -3.95 5.93 -37.71
C GLU A 58 -4.47 4.64 -37.05
N GLU A 59 -3.93 3.48 -37.44
CA GLU A 59 -4.31 2.20 -36.86
C GLU A 59 -3.78 2.02 -35.42
N VAL A 60 -2.72 2.73 -35.05
CA VAL A 60 -2.06 2.62 -33.74
C VAL A 60 -2.87 3.32 -32.66
N ASP A 61 -3.49 4.47 -32.97
CA ASP A 61 -4.35 5.22 -32.05
C ASP A 61 -5.53 4.36 -31.52
N GLN A 62 -6.09 3.52 -32.38
CA GLN A 62 -7.17 2.59 -32.01
C GLN A 62 -6.67 1.47 -31.08
N VAL A 63 -5.44 0.99 -31.33
CA VAL A 63 -4.80 -0.03 -30.49
C VAL A 63 -4.44 0.56 -29.13
N GLU A 64 -3.92 1.78 -29.08
CA GLU A 64 -3.65 2.53 -27.85
C GLU A 64 -4.90 2.64 -27.00
N THR A 65 -5.98 3.20 -27.55
CA THR A 65 -7.25 3.38 -26.82
C THR A 65 -7.79 2.05 -26.29
N LEU A 66 -7.70 0.98 -27.08
CA LEU A 66 -8.16 -0.34 -26.68
C LEU A 66 -7.30 -0.94 -25.56
N LEU A 67 -5.98 -0.80 -25.66
CA LEU A 67 -5.06 -1.32 -24.64
C LEU A 67 -5.16 -0.54 -23.34
N GLU A 68 -5.27 0.79 -23.37
CA GLU A 68 -5.54 1.62 -22.19
C GLU A 68 -6.81 1.15 -21.48
N SER A 69 -7.92 1.02 -22.22
CA SER A 69 -9.18 0.56 -21.64
C SER A 69 -9.10 -0.85 -21.06
N LEU A 70 -8.33 -1.74 -21.67
CA LEU A 70 -8.14 -3.11 -21.17
C LEU A 70 -7.26 -3.13 -19.93
N VAL A 71 -6.15 -2.39 -19.93
CA VAL A 71 -5.24 -2.29 -18.79
C VAL A 71 -5.98 -1.73 -17.59
N ASP A 72 -6.64 -0.58 -17.74
CA ASP A 72 -7.43 0.04 -16.67
C ASP A 72 -8.42 -0.96 -16.05
N HIS A 73 -9.23 -1.61 -16.90
CA HIS A 73 -10.24 -2.55 -16.43
C HIS A 73 -9.65 -3.73 -15.63
N HIS A 74 -8.56 -4.32 -16.10
CA HIS A 74 -7.96 -5.48 -15.44
C HIS A 74 -7.16 -5.07 -14.20
N PHE A 75 -6.56 -3.88 -14.20
CA PHE A 75 -5.77 -3.39 -13.08
C PHE A 75 -6.64 -2.81 -11.95
N ASP A 76 -7.82 -2.27 -12.24
CA ASP A 76 -8.85 -1.99 -11.23
C ASP A 76 -9.27 -3.27 -10.48
N MET A 77 -9.48 -4.36 -11.24
CA MET A 77 -9.83 -5.66 -10.66
C MET A 77 -8.68 -6.25 -9.84
N PHE A 78 -7.45 -6.06 -10.30
CA PHE A 78 -6.25 -6.42 -9.57
C PHE A 78 -6.12 -5.64 -8.25
N GLU A 79 -6.31 -4.32 -8.25
CA GLU A 79 -6.28 -3.49 -7.05
C GLU A 79 -7.25 -4.03 -5.99
N ILE A 80 -8.50 -4.25 -6.40
CA ILE A 80 -9.55 -4.78 -5.51
C ILE A 80 -9.15 -6.17 -5.00
N TYR A 81 -8.65 -7.04 -5.87
CA TYR A 81 -8.25 -8.39 -5.48
C TYR A 81 -7.08 -8.38 -4.49
N ALA A 82 -6.06 -7.56 -4.74
CA ALA A 82 -4.87 -7.45 -3.92
C ALA A 82 -5.22 -6.92 -2.52
N LEU A 83 -6.02 -5.87 -2.43
CA LEU A 83 -6.47 -5.33 -1.14
C LEU A 83 -7.34 -6.32 -0.36
N ARG A 84 -8.17 -7.11 -1.05
CA ARG A 84 -9.09 -8.06 -0.39
C ARG A 84 -8.47 -9.39 0.00
N ASN A 85 -7.42 -9.83 -0.68
CA ASN A 85 -6.90 -11.19 -0.52
C ASN A 85 -5.41 -11.26 -0.19
N ILE A 86 -4.58 -10.37 -0.77
CA ILE A 86 -3.13 -10.39 -0.57
C ILE A 86 -2.77 -9.58 0.67
N PHE A 87 -3.29 -8.37 0.77
CA PHE A 87 -3.07 -7.45 1.90
C PHE A 87 -4.20 -7.50 2.93
N ALA A 88 -4.90 -8.63 3.02
CA ALA A 88 -5.96 -8.82 4.00
C ALA A 88 -5.49 -9.74 5.14
N ILE A 89 -5.57 -9.25 6.37
CA ILE A 89 -5.39 -10.08 7.56
C ILE A 89 -6.76 -10.62 7.98
N PRO A 90 -6.95 -11.94 8.13
CA PRO A 90 -8.21 -12.48 8.61
C PRO A 90 -8.50 -12.03 10.06
N ASP A 91 -9.75 -11.63 10.33
CA ASP A 91 -10.21 -11.08 11.63
C ASP A 91 -9.97 -11.97 12.87
N LYS A 92 -9.57 -13.24 12.67
CA LYS A 92 -9.35 -14.23 13.74
C LYS A 92 -7.87 -14.53 13.99
N LEU A 93 -6.96 -13.89 13.27
CA LEU A 93 -5.52 -14.03 13.47
C LEU A 93 -4.99 -12.77 14.15
N GLU A 94 -4.67 -12.90 15.43
CA GLU A 94 -3.84 -11.91 16.13
C GLU A 94 -2.40 -12.06 15.65
N ILE A 95 -2.01 -11.23 14.68
CA ILE A 95 -0.63 -11.18 14.21
C ILE A 95 0.18 -10.36 15.21
N VAL A 96 1.06 -11.03 15.95
CA VAL A 96 2.08 -10.38 16.79
C VAL A 96 3.37 -10.31 15.98
N LEU A 97 3.81 -9.08 15.68
CA LEU A 97 5.10 -8.88 15.02
C LEU A 97 6.25 -9.27 15.95
N PRO A 98 7.39 -9.77 15.45
CA PRO A 98 8.49 -10.24 16.30
C PRO A 98 9.01 -9.21 17.30
N HIS A 99 9.00 -7.92 16.96
CA HIS A 99 9.39 -6.84 17.88
C HIS A 99 8.28 -6.42 18.86
N ARG A 100 7.06 -6.95 18.68
CA ARG A 100 5.93 -6.85 19.62
C ARG A 100 5.87 -8.06 20.56
N GLU A 101 6.79 -9.01 20.43
CA GLU A 101 6.91 -10.17 21.31
C GLU A 101 7.31 -9.72 22.73
N GLY A 102 6.44 -9.96 23.71
CA GLY A 102 6.62 -9.52 25.09
C GLY A 102 6.10 -8.10 25.41
N MET A 103 5.50 -7.38 24.45
CA MET A 103 4.74 -6.17 24.75
C MET A 103 3.34 -6.54 25.26
N ASP A 104 3.05 -6.16 26.50
CA ASP A 104 1.73 -6.29 27.10
C ASP A 104 0.84 -5.12 26.64
N PHE A 105 0.00 -5.34 25.64
CA PHE A 105 -0.95 -4.33 25.14
C PHE A 105 -2.13 -4.08 26.08
N THR A 106 -2.15 -4.71 27.27
CA THR A 106 -3.14 -4.45 28.32
C THR A 106 -2.68 -3.39 29.34
N LEU A 107 -1.63 -2.61 29.00
CA LEU A 107 -1.14 -1.50 29.81
C LEU A 107 -2.30 -0.58 30.23
N ASP A 108 -2.58 -0.57 31.54
CA ASP A 108 -3.49 0.37 32.19
C ASP A 108 -3.02 1.81 31.96
N GLN A 109 -3.95 2.74 31.76
CA GLN A 109 -3.71 4.17 31.56
C GLN A 109 -2.80 4.75 32.66
N ALA A 110 -2.89 4.23 33.89
CA ALA A 110 -2.01 4.62 35.00
C ALA A 110 -0.53 4.24 34.79
N LYS A 111 -0.24 3.16 34.07
CA LYS A 111 1.14 2.76 33.75
C LYS A 111 1.73 3.61 32.62
N GLU A 112 0.91 4.00 31.65
CA GLU A 112 1.30 4.89 30.54
C GLU A 112 1.68 6.28 31.08
N GLU A 113 0.83 6.88 31.91
CA GLU A 113 1.11 8.18 32.55
C GLU A 113 2.39 8.18 33.38
N ARG A 114 2.70 7.07 34.05
CA ARG A 114 3.92 6.93 34.84
C ARG A 114 5.17 6.90 33.95
N VAL A 115 5.11 6.19 32.82
CA VAL A 115 6.23 6.09 31.87
C VAL A 115 6.49 7.45 31.22
N ASP A 116 5.44 8.21 30.87
CA ASP A 116 5.58 9.56 30.35
C ASP A 116 6.26 10.52 31.35
N GLN A 117 5.88 10.44 32.63
CA GLN A 117 6.54 11.21 33.69
C GLN A 117 8.03 10.86 33.84
N GLU A 118 8.40 9.58 33.74
CA GLU A 118 9.80 9.14 33.78
C GLU A 118 10.60 9.61 32.55
N LEU A 119 9.99 9.57 31.36
CA LEU A 119 10.56 10.07 30.11
C LEU A 119 10.85 11.57 30.17
N ASP A 120 9.90 12.38 30.64
CA ASP A 120 10.09 13.82 30.78
C ASP A 120 11.13 14.18 31.83
N ALA A 121 11.20 13.41 32.92
CA ALA A 121 12.26 13.56 33.91
C ALA A 121 13.65 13.24 33.32
N MET A 122 13.77 12.22 32.47
CA MET A 122 15.02 11.90 31.78
C MET A 122 15.39 12.96 30.73
N ARG A 123 14.44 13.43 29.92
CA ARG A 123 14.67 14.51 28.94
C ARG A 123 15.21 15.77 29.60
N LYS A 124 14.62 16.17 30.75
CA LYS A 124 15.10 17.32 31.52
C LYS A 124 16.52 17.13 32.05
N LYS A 125 16.91 15.92 32.47
CA LYS A 125 18.27 15.62 32.92
C LYS A 125 19.29 15.65 31.78
N VAL A 126 18.93 15.19 30.58
CA VAL A 126 19.81 15.21 29.41
C VAL A 126 20.04 16.63 28.91
N LEU A 127 19.02 17.51 28.95
CA LEU A 127 19.11 18.91 28.55
C LEU A 127 19.77 19.83 29.60
N ALA A 128 19.89 19.36 30.84
CA ALA A 128 20.52 20.09 31.93
C ALA A 128 22.03 19.79 32.09
N ASN A 129 22.58 18.92 31.22
CA ASN A 129 24.00 18.62 31.08
C ASN A 129 24.53 19.22 29.76
#